data_AF-A0A6G1SMR4-F1
#
_entry.id   AF-A0A6G1SMR4-F1
#
_cell.length_a   1.000
_cell.length_b   1.000
_cell.length_c   1.000
_cell.angle_alpha   90.00
_cell.angle_beta   90.00
_cell.angle_gamma   90.00
#
_symmetry.space_group_name_H-M   'P 1'
#
loop_
_entity.id
_entity.type
_entity.pdbx_description
1 polymer ?
#
loop_
_entity_poly.entity_id
_entity_poly.type
_entity_poly.pdbx_seq_one_letter_code
_entity_poly.pdbx_strand_id
1 'polypeptide(L)'
;MALTLLKASKDSLTLRFALAQDGYENFVFCIAHRTQAAKLVRDMIDINTFCPKRKPLSQHGIDSEKLLVMSELSDVISFILDQKTANFLKKYERSINYIHITDHYSNDRSEDVSPMQKLAHIKRIATFSFSFPKDAEERSEFILFSLSLLDRLRRFKLARDSKQKSDKNRQRITEYIQKAAFALRQEAVQAKKEEMRRLEKEQMYKEEDPEKQRRWELKEAKREQKKSKLRVKQLRVKSM
;
A
#
# COMPACT_ATOMS: atom_id res chain seq x y z
N MET A 1 -30.01 -1.63 33.11
CA MET A 1 -29.20 -2.80 32.68
C MET A 1 -28.16 -2.34 31.66
N ALA A 2 -27.07 -1.74 32.12
CA ALA A 2 -25.96 -1.31 31.26
C ALA A 2 -24.71 -2.08 31.63
N LEU A 3 -24.72 -3.39 31.34
CA LEU A 3 -23.48 -4.16 31.20
C LEU A 3 -22.90 -3.77 29.83
N THR A 4 -22.31 -2.57 29.76
CA THR A 4 -21.34 -2.26 28.72
C THR A 4 -20.27 -3.33 28.82
N LEU A 5 -20.32 -4.28 27.89
CA LEU A 5 -19.47 -5.46 27.85
C LEU A 5 -18.01 -5.06 28.12
N LEU A 6 -17.49 -5.46 29.27
CA LEU A 6 -16.05 -5.58 29.50
C LEU A 6 -15.51 -6.55 28.45
N LYS A 7 -15.13 -6.02 27.30
CA LYS A 7 -14.47 -6.81 26.26
C LYS A 7 -13.07 -7.10 26.78
N ALA A 8 -12.81 -8.36 27.14
CA ALA A 8 -11.48 -8.81 27.50
C ALA A 8 -10.48 -8.43 26.39
N SER A 9 -9.62 -7.45 26.67
CA SER A 9 -8.50 -7.14 25.79
C SER A 9 -7.42 -8.17 26.06
N LYS A 10 -7.12 -8.99 25.06
CA LYS A 10 -5.94 -9.83 25.12
C LYS A 10 -4.73 -8.96 24.80
N ASP A 11 -3.75 -8.96 25.68
CA ASP A 11 -2.46 -8.34 25.38
C ASP A 11 -1.84 -9.00 24.15
N SER A 12 -1.08 -8.23 23.38
CA SER A 12 -0.43 -8.72 22.17
C SER A 12 1.05 -8.38 22.17
N LEU A 13 1.89 -9.36 21.84
CA LEU A 13 3.31 -9.18 21.60
C LEU A 13 3.51 -8.90 20.11
N THR A 14 4.08 -7.74 19.76
CA THR A 14 4.39 -7.41 18.36
C THR A 14 5.88 -7.13 18.21
N LEU A 15 6.57 -8.02 17.52
CA LEU A 15 7.99 -7.90 17.17
C LEU A 15 8.10 -7.31 15.76
N ARG A 16 8.73 -6.14 15.63
CA ARG A 16 8.96 -5.46 14.35
C ARG A 16 10.45 -5.36 14.09
N PHE A 17 10.86 -5.87 12.94
CA PHE A 17 12.25 -5.87 12.50
C PHE A 17 12.36 -5.09 11.19
N ALA A 18 13.21 -4.07 11.18
CA ALA A 18 13.61 -3.41 9.95
C ALA A 18 14.60 -4.34 9.21
N LEU A 19 14.27 -4.68 7.96
CA LEU A 19 15.12 -5.54 7.14
C LEU A 19 16.08 -4.68 6.32
N ALA A 20 17.33 -5.12 6.23
CA ALA A 20 18.32 -4.46 5.39
C ALA A 20 17.91 -4.50 3.90
N GLN A 21 18.34 -3.50 3.15
CA GLN A 21 18.14 -3.47 1.69
C GLN A 21 18.99 -4.53 0.99
N ASP A 22 20.12 -4.90 1.58
CA ASP A 22 20.98 -5.97 1.09
C ASP A 22 20.68 -7.30 1.80
N GLY A 23 20.67 -8.39 1.03
CA GLY A 23 20.50 -9.75 1.52
C GLY A 23 19.08 -10.29 1.52
N TYR A 24 18.05 -9.44 1.58
CA TYR A 24 16.64 -9.85 1.48
C TYR A 24 16.09 -9.64 0.08
N GLU A 25 15.28 -10.59 -0.39
CA GLU A 25 14.57 -10.49 -1.66
C GLU A 25 13.27 -9.69 -1.51
N ASN A 26 12.79 -9.13 -2.63
CA ASN A 26 11.58 -8.31 -2.67
C ASN A 26 10.35 -9.21 -2.81
N PHE A 27 9.52 -9.31 -1.77
CA PHE A 27 8.22 -9.98 -1.83
C PHE A 27 7.29 -9.48 -0.72
N VAL A 28 5.98 -9.61 -0.93
CA VAL A 28 4.97 -9.45 0.13
C VAL A 28 4.39 -10.82 0.50
N PHE A 29 4.42 -11.12 1.80
CA PHE A 29 3.95 -12.37 2.38
C PHE A 29 3.29 -12.13 3.73
N CYS A 30 2.13 -12.75 3.95
CA CYS A 30 1.42 -12.69 5.21
C CYS A 30 0.77 -14.04 5.55
N ILE A 31 0.92 -14.47 6.81
CA ILE A 31 0.09 -15.48 7.45
C ILE A 31 -0.75 -14.77 8.49
N ALA A 32 -2.05 -15.00 8.52
CA ALA A 32 -2.93 -14.37 9.49
C ALA A 32 -4.00 -15.34 9.99
N HIS A 33 -4.44 -15.13 11.22
CA HIS A 33 -5.65 -15.77 11.70
C HIS A 33 -6.86 -15.33 10.86
N ARG A 34 -7.78 -16.26 10.58
CA ARG A 34 -8.93 -16.07 9.69
C ARG A 34 -9.78 -14.86 10.06
N THR A 35 -9.92 -14.59 11.37
CA THR A 35 -10.65 -13.42 11.88
C THR A 35 -9.95 -12.09 11.64
N GLN A 36 -8.62 -12.08 11.47
CA GLN A 36 -7.83 -10.87 11.25
C GLN A 36 -7.48 -10.63 9.78
N ALA A 37 -7.46 -11.67 8.94
CA ALA A 37 -7.05 -11.57 7.55
C ALA A 37 -7.82 -10.50 6.74
N ALA A 38 -9.14 -10.42 6.91
CA ALA A 38 -9.96 -9.40 6.22
C ALA A 38 -9.69 -7.97 6.73
N LYS A 39 -9.32 -7.83 8.02
CA LYS A 39 -8.90 -6.54 8.57
C LYS A 39 -7.56 -6.14 7.95
N LEU A 40 -6.57 -7.02 7.97
CA LEU A 40 -5.22 -6.77 7.43
C LEU A 40 -5.24 -6.36 5.96
N VAL A 41 -6.07 -6.98 5.11
CA VAL A 41 -6.18 -6.59 3.70
C VAL A 41 -6.76 -5.19 3.53
N ARG A 42 -7.70 -4.76 4.37
CA ARG A 42 -8.19 -3.36 4.35
C ARG A 42 -7.17 -2.39 4.92
N ASP A 43 -6.41 -2.86 5.91
CA ASP A 43 -5.57 -2.05 6.76
C ASP A 43 -4.16 -1.83 6.20
N MET A 44 -3.67 -2.77 5.40
CA MET A 44 -2.30 -2.80 4.85
C MET A 44 -2.38 -2.77 3.32
N ILE A 45 -1.94 -1.65 2.74
CA ILE A 45 -2.07 -1.36 1.31
C ILE A 45 -1.27 -2.36 0.47
N ASP A 46 -0.09 -2.75 0.95
CA ASP A 46 0.77 -3.75 0.33
C ASP A 46 0.09 -5.12 0.22
N ILE A 47 -0.52 -5.63 1.28
CA ILE A 47 -1.27 -6.90 1.22
C ILE A 47 -2.41 -6.78 0.19
N ASN A 48 -3.16 -5.69 0.20
CA ASN A 48 -4.25 -5.49 -0.77
C ASN A 48 -3.75 -5.45 -2.22
N THR A 49 -2.58 -4.83 -2.43
CA THR A 49 -2.03 -4.59 -3.76
C THR A 49 -1.33 -5.83 -4.33
N PHE A 50 -0.55 -6.54 -3.52
CA PHE A 50 0.33 -7.62 -3.96
C PHE A 50 -0.24 -9.03 -3.70
N CYS A 51 -1.13 -9.20 -2.72
CA CYS A 51 -1.64 -10.50 -2.29
C CYS A 51 -3.14 -10.68 -2.59
N PRO A 52 -3.54 -10.92 -3.86
CA PRO A 52 -4.95 -10.97 -4.25
C PRO A 52 -5.69 -12.22 -3.74
N LYS A 53 -4.97 -13.31 -3.44
CA LYS A 53 -5.56 -14.60 -3.05
C LYS A 53 -5.23 -14.92 -1.60
N ARG A 54 -6.25 -15.36 -0.87
CA ARG A 54 -6.14 -15.87 0.51
C ARG A 54 -6.45 -17.35 0.47
N LYS A 55 -5.51 -18.16 0.91
CA LYS A 55 -5.64 -19.63 0.90
C LYS A 55 -5.53 -20.15 2.32
N PRO A 56 -6.32 -21.16 2.72
CA PRO A 56 -6.08 -21.85 3.98
C PRO A 56 -4.74 -22.58 3.93
N LEU A 57 -4.09 -22.68 5.09
CA LEU A 57 -2.80 -23.37 5.20
C LEU A 57 -2.89 -24.88 4.87
N SER A 58 -4.09 -25.47 4.95
CA SER A 58 -4.37 -26.84 4.55
C SER A 58 -4.03 -27.15 3.09
N GLN A 59 -4.17 -26.16 2.19
CA GLN A 59 -3.75 -26.30 0.78
C GLN A 59 -2.23 -26.45 0.59
N HIS A 60 -1.45 -26.21 1.65
CA HIS A 60 0.00 -26.30 1.66
C HIS A 60 0.50 -27.42 2.59
N GLY A 61 -0.34 -28.41 2.91
CA GLY A 61 0.05 -29.58 3.71
C GLY A 61 0.13 -29.33 5.22
N ILE A 62 -0.30 -28.15 5.68
CA ILE A 62 -0.37 -27.82 7.10
C ILE A 62 -1.82 -27.91 7.54
N ASP A 63 -2.13 -28.90 8.37
CA ASP A 63 -3.45 -29.09 8.97
C ASP A 63 -3.76 -27.99 10.01
N SER A 64 -4.12 -26.81 9.51
CA SER A 64 -4.54 -25.63 10.25
C SER A 64 -5.57 -24.88 9.41
N GLU A 65 -6.83 -24.94 9.86
CA GLU A 65 -7.94 -24.28 9.17
C GLU A 65 -8.13 -22.82 9.61
N LYS A 66 -7.56 -22.44 10.77
CA LYS A 66 -7.72 -21.09 11.32
C LYS A 66 -6.72 -20.09 10.76
N LEU A 67 -5.63 -20.55 10.16
CA LEU A 67 -4.63 -19.70 9.54
C LEU A 67 -4.84 -19.63 8.02
N LEU A 68 -4.71 -18.41 7.50
CA LEU A 68 -4.72 -18.12 6.07
C LEU A 68 -3.36 -17.59 5.64
N VAL A 69 -2.90 -18.03 4.47
CA VAL A 69 -1.71 -17.49 3.80
C VAL A 69 -2.12 -16.58 2.65
N MET A 70 -1.41 -15.47 2.53
CA MET A 70 -1.55 -14.43 1.52
C MET A 70 -0.16 -14.10 1.02
N SER A 71 0.14 -14.40 -0.23
CA SER A 71 1.46 -14.18 -0.81
C SER A 71 1.34 -13.77 -2.27
N GLU A 72 2.24 -12.92 -2.72
CA GLU A 72 2.34 -12.55 -4.15
C GLU A 72 2.97 -13.70 -4.98
N LEU A 73 3.88 -14.48 -4.35
CA LEU A 73 4.65 -15.56 -4.97
C LEU A 73 4.42 -16.90 -4.26
N SER A 74 4.33 -17.98 -5.04
CA SER A 74 4.22 -19.33 -4.51
C SER A 74 5.54 -19.84 -3.92
N ASP A 75 6.68 -19.52 -4.52
CA ASP A 75 8.00 -19.97 -4.07
C ASP A 75 8.30 -19.50 -2.64
N VAL A 76 7.85 -18.29 -2.30
CA VAL A 76 7.96 -17.71 -0.96
C VAL A 76 7.15 -18.53 0.04
N ILE A 77 5.94 -18.98 -0.33
CA ILE A 77 5.11 -19.82 0.52
C ILE A 77 5.85 -21.12 0.83
N SER A 78 6.36 -21.80 -0.20
CA SER A 78 7.06 -23.08 -0.04
C SER A 78 8.33 -22.94 0.80
N PHE A 79 9.06 -21.82 0.68
CA PHE A 79 10.26 -21.58 1.48
C PHE A 79 9.96 -21.29 2.94
N ILE A 80 8.97 -20.43 3.22
CA ILE A 80 8.63 -20.02 4.60
C ILE A 80 7.95 -21.17 5.34
N LEU A 81 7.06 -21.92 4.68
CA LEU A 81 6.33 -23.06 5.23
C LEU A 81 7.15 -24.35 5.22
N ASP A 82 8.39 -24.30 5.71
CA ASP A 82 9.18 -25.50 5.98
C ASP A 82 8.63 -26.29 7.18
N GLN A 83 9.16 -27.48 7.43
CA GLN A 83 8.71 -28.34 8.52
C GLN A 83 8.78 -27.67 9.90
N LYS A 84 9.81 -26.85 10.14
CA LYS A 84 9.99 -26.14 11.41
C LYS A 84 8.91 -25.08 11.60
N THR A 85 8.66 -24.25 10.59
CA THR A 85 7.56 -23.29 10.62
C THR A 85 6.22 -23.99 10.74
N ALA A 86 5.97 -25.06 9.99
CA ALA A 86 4.73 -25.81 10.04
C ALA A 86 4.43 -26.34 11.46
N ASN A 87 5.44 -26.92 12.12
CA ASN A 87 5.31 -27.42 13.49
C ASN A 87 5.00 -26.28 14.48
N PHE A 88 5.68 -25.13 14.35
CA PHE A 88 5.42 -23.95 15.18
C PHE A 88 4.01 -23.41 14.98
N LEU A 89 3.57 -23.26 13.72
CA LEU A 89 2.24 -22.76 13.39
C LEU A 89 1.13 -23.69 13.91
N LYS A 90 1.34 -25.01 13.86
CA LYS A 90 0.41 -26.00 14.43
C LYS A 90 0.37 -25.91 15.96
N LYS A 91 1.53 -25.83 16.62
CA LYS A 91 1.62 -25.73 18.09
C LYS A 91 0.93 -24.46 18.62
N TYR A 92 1.10 -23.34 17.92
CA TYR A 92 0.68 -22.01 18.40
C TYR A 92 -0.45 -21.36 17.58
N GLU A 93 -1.26 -22.15 16.87
CA GLU A 93 -2.31 -21.67 15.96
C GLU A 93 -3.22 -20.59 16.59
N ARG A 94 -3.59 -20.76 17.87
CA ARG A 94 -4.48 -19.84 18.61
C ARG A 94 -3.79 -18.57 19.10
N SER A 95 -2.46 -18.60 19.21
CA SER A 95 -1.65 -17.49 19.73
C SER A 95 -1.11 -16.62 18.59
N ILE A 96 -1.20 -17.05 17.34
CA ILE A 96 -0.74 -16.28 16.19
C ILE A 96 -1.84 -15.30 15.75
N ASN A 97 -1.55 -14.00 15.81
CA ASN A 97 -2.42 -12.98 15.22
C ASN A 97 -2.13 -12.86 13.73
N TYR A 98 -0.88 -12.50 13.40
CA TYR A 98 -0.37 -12.47 12.04
C TYR A 98 1.16 -12.43 12.00
N ILE A 99 1.73 -12.90 10.90
CA ILE A 99 3.12 -12.75 10.51
C ILE A 99 3.07 -12.05 9.16
N HIS A 100 3.75 -10.91 9.03
CA HIS A 100 3.74 -10.10 7.81
C HIS A 100 5.16 -9.69 7.46
N ILE A 101 5.62 -10.05 6.26
CA ILE A 101 6.91 -9.69 5.71
C ILE A 101 6.63 -8.95 4.42
N THR A 102 7.16 -7.74 4.32
CA THR A 102 6.90 -6.86 3.19
C THR A 102 8.13 -6.03 2.89
N ASP A 103 8.41 -5.88 1.60
CA ASP A 103 9.39 -4.93 1.09
C ASP A 103 8.78 -3.55 0.81
N HIS A 104 7.45 -3.44 0.86
CA HIS A 104 6.64 -2.29 0.48
C HIS A 104 5.84 -1.69 1.64
N TYR A 105 6.35 -1.77 2.87
CA TYR A 105 5.64 -1.23 4.03
C TYR A 105 5.48 0.28 3.91
N SER A 106 4.24 0.75 4.06
CA SER A 106 3.92 2.16 4.23
C SER A 106 3.14 2.34 5.53
N ASN A 107 3.61 3.25 6.39
CA ASN A 107 2.95 3.59 7.64
C ASN A 107 1.82 4.61 7.45
N ASP A 108 1.80 5.26 6.29
CA ASP A 108 0.96 6.42 6.03
C ASP A 108 -0.33 6.01 5.33
N ARG A 109 -1.39 5.86 6.13
CA ARG A 109 -2.77 5.74 5.63
C ARG A 109 -3.38 7.06 5.22
N SER A 110 -2.80 8.19 5.60
CA SER A 110 -3.38 9.50 5.33
C SER A 110 -3.51 9.69 3.83
N GLU A 111 -4.75 9.98 3.40
CA GLU A 111 -5.06 10.39 2.03
C GLU A 111 -4.32 11.71 1.68
N ASP A 112 -3.93 12.47 2.70
CA ASP A 112 -3.18 13.73 2.62
C ASP A 112 -1.72 13.57 2.17
N VAL A 113 -1.17 12.35 2.18
CA VAL A 113 0.23 12.13 1.80
C VAL A 113 0.33 12.05 0.30
N SER A 114 1.10 12.97 -0.28
CA SER A 114 1.33 13.05 -1.72
C SER A 114 1.77 11.68 -2.26
N PRO A 115 1.31 11.25 -3.45
CA PRO A 115 1.76 10.00 -4.06
C PRO A 115 3.30 9.89 -4.13
N MET A 116 4.02 11.00 -4.29
CA MET A 116 5.49 11.01 -4.25
C MET A 116 6.09 10.73 -2.87
N GLN A 117 5.45 11.16 -1.79
CA GLN A 117 5.92 10.85 -0.43
C GLN A 117 5.70 9.37 -0.11
N LYS A 118 4.64 8.75 -0.64
CA LYS A 118 4.39 7.30 -0.54
C LYS A 118 5.51 6.46 -1.18
N LEU A 119 6.17 6.96 -2.24
CA LEU A 119 7.35 6.33 -2.86
C LEU A 119 8.63 6.46 -2.02
N ALA A 120 8.79 7.57 -1.30
CA ALA A 120 10.03 7.88 -0.57
C ALA A 120 10.16 7.11 0.76
N HIS A 121 9.06 6.58 1.29
CA HIS A 121 9.01 5.94 2.62
C HIS A 121 8.79 4.43 2.60
N ILE A 122 8.98 3.79 1.45
CA ILE A 122 8.91 2.33 1.36
C ILE A 122 10.02 1.71 2.23
N LYS A 123 9.60 0.96 3.25
CA LYS A 123 10.51 0.25 4.16
C LYS A 123 10.30 -1.25 4.04
N ARG A 124 11.39 -2.01 4.21
CA ARG A 124 11.32 -3.45 4.35
C ARG A 124 11.16 -3.80 5.83
N ILE A 125 10.07 -4.46 6.18
CA ILE A 125 9.74 -4.79 7.57
C ILE A 125 9.21 -6.21 7.65
N ALA A 126 9.69 -6.94 8.66
CA ALA A 126 9.05 -8.16 9.13
C ALA A 126 8.36 -7.87 10.47
N THR A 127 7.07 -8.13 10.54
CA THR A 127 6.22 -7.96 11.72
C THR A 127 5.68 -9.31 12.14
N PHE A 128 5.92 -9.68 13.38
CA PHE A 128 5.37 -10.87 14.01
C PHE A 128 4.46 -10.43 15.14
N SER A 129 3.18 -10.73 15.04
CA SER A 129 2.19 -10.40 16.06
C SER A 129 1.59 -11.68 16.64
N PHE A 130 1.73 -11.80 17.94
CA PHE A 130 1.23 -12.92 18.74
C PHE A 130 0.33 -12.39 19.86
N SER A 131 -0.61 -13.22 20.33
CA SER A 131 -1.23 -13.05 21.63
C SER A 131 -0.15 -13.17 22.69
N PHE A 132 -0.15 -12.28 23.68
CA PHE A 132 0.89 -12.24 24.70
C PHE A 132 0.90 -13.54 25.51
N PRO A 133 2.01 -14.30 25.50
CA PRO A 133 2.12 -15.52 26.30
C PRO A 133 2.36 -15.16 27.77
N LYS A 134 1.66 -15.86 28.65
CA LYS A 134 1.86 -15.71 30.10
C LYS A 134 3.17 -16.34 30.54
N ASP A 135 3.53 -17.47 29.93
CA ASP A 135 4.74 -18.22 30.20
C ASP A 135 5.98 -17.58 29.57
N ALA A 136 7.09 -17.59 30.30
CA ALA A 136 8.39 -17.10 29.85
C ALA A 136 9.02 -18.00 28.79
N GLU A 137 8.79 -19.31 28.85
CA GLU A 137 9.31 -20.27 27.87
C GLU A 137 8.66 -20.05 26.50
N GLU A 138 7.32 -19.93 26.46
CA GLU A 138 6.59 -19.60 25.23
C GLU A 138 7.02 -18.26 24.61
N ARG A 139 7.27 -17.23 25.45
CA ARG A 139 7.80 -15.94 24.98
C ARG A 139 9.15 -16.13 24.28
N SER A 140 10.03 -16.94 24.87
CA SER A 140 11.35 -17.23 24.33
C SER A 140 11.23 -18.00 23.01
N GLU A 141 10.34 -18.99 22.92
CA GLU A 141 10.05 -19.71 21.68
C GLU A 141 9.57 -18.79 20.55
N PHE A 142 8.72 -17.80 20.85
CA PHE A 142 8.22 -16.86 19.83
C PHE A 142 9.33 -15.97 19.29
N ILE A 143 10.18 -15.45 20.17
CA ILE A 143 11.32 -14.61 19.78
C ILE A 143 12.33 -15.43 18.97
N LEU A 144 12.68 -16.63 19.44
CA LEU A 144 13.61 -17.52 18.74
C LEU A 144 13.06 -17.95 17.38
N PHE A 145 11.75 -18.24 17.29
CA PHE A 145 11.10 -18.52 16.02
C PHE A 145 11.23 -17.34 15.05
N SER A 146 10.88 -16.12 15.49
CA SER A 146 10.98 -14.92 14.67
C SER A 146 12.41 -14.68 14.16
N LEU A 147 13.42 -14.76 15.03
CA LEU A 147 14.82 -14.58 14.64
C LEU A 147 15.30 -15.68 13.70
N SER A 148 14.96 -16.95 13.98
CA SER A 148 15.34 -18.08 13.11
C SER A 148 14.72 -18.01 11.72
N LEU A 149 13.50 -17.45 11.60
CA LEU A 149 12.87 -17.23 10.30
C LEU A 149 13.61 -16.12 9.54
N LEU A 150 13.97 -15.03 10.21
CA LEU A 150 14.75 -13.94 9.59
C LEU A 150 16.11 -14.42 9.07
N ASP A 151 16.82 -15.24 9.84
CA ASP A 151 18.10 -15.82 9.43
C ASP A 151 17.99 -16.76 8.23
N ARG A 152 16.85 -17.44 8.07
CA ARG A 152 16.55 -18.22 6.87
C ARG A 152 16.24 -17.32 5.69
N LEU A 153 15.41 -16.30 5.89
CA LEU A 153 15.03 -15.33 4.86
C LEU A 153 16.23 -14.59 4.26
N ARG A 154 17.28 -14.32 5.06
CA ARG A 154 18.53 -13.72 4.56
C ARG A 154 19.29 -14.62 3.58
N ARG A 155 19.11 -15.94 3.66
CA ARG A 155 19.71 -16.93 2.75
C ARG A 155 18.81 -17.28 1.57
N PHE A 156 17.55 -16.86 1.61
CA PHE A 156 16.58 -17.13 0.58
C PHE A 156 16.89 -16.35 -0.69
N LYS A 157 16.77 -17.01 -1.85
CA LYS A 157 16.87 -16.40 -3.15
C LYS A 157 15.68 -16.79 -4.00
N LEU A 158 15.04 -15.79 -4.60
CA LEU A 158 13.92 -16.00 -5.52
C LEU A 158 14.44 -16.66 -6.80
N ALA A 159 13.64 -17.59 -7.33
CA ALA A 159 13.85 -18.11 -8.67
C ALA A 159 13.76 -16.97 -9.69
N ARG A 160 14.44 -17.13 -10.84
CA ARG A 160 14.53 -16.09 -11.88
C ARG A 160 13.17 -15.56 -12.31
N ASP A 161 12.21 -16.46 -12.54
CA ASP A 161 10.87 -16.08 -13.01
C ASP A 161 10.07 -15.35 -11.93
N SER A 162 10.14 -15.84 -10.70
CA SER A 162 9.53 -15.21 -9.53
C SER A 162 10.09 -13.83 -9.25
N LYS A 163 11.42 -13.66 -9.36
CA LYS A 163 12.09 -12.37 -9.25
C LYS A 163 11.64 -11.40 -10.35
N GLN A 164 11.57 -11.86 -11.60
CA GLN A 164 11.09 -11.01 -12.69
C GLN A 164 9.63 -10.59 -12.50
N LYS A 165 8.77 -11.49 -12.00
CA LYS A 165 7.36 -11.19 -11.69
C LYS A 165 7.25 -10.15 -10.56
N SER A 166 8.01 -10.36 -9.50
CA SER A 166 8.21 -9.41 -8.41
C SER A 166 8.57 -8.02 -8.95
N ASP A 167 9.66 -7.90 -9.70
CA ASP A 167 10.16 -6.62 -10.20
C ASP A 167 9.15 -5.91 -11.11
N LYS A 168 8.48 -6.66 -12.00
CA LYS A 168 7.40 -6.12 -12.86
C LYS A 168 6.24 -5.56 -12.05
N ASN A 169 5.84 -6.21 -10.96
CA ASN A 169 4.77 -5.70 -10.10
C ASN A 169 5.16 -4.39 -9.41
N ARG A 170 6.41 -4.27 -8.96
CA ARG A 170 6.93 -3.02 -8.37
C ARG A 170 7.03 -1.89 -9.38
N GLN A 171 7.48 -2.19 -10.59
CA GLN A 171 7.52 -1.21 -11.69
C GLN A 171 6.12 -0.68 -11.99
N ARG A 172 5.11 -1.55 -12.10
CA ARG A 172 3.71 -1.13 -12.33
C ARG A 172 3.19 -0.19 -11.25
N ILE A 173 3.50 -0.48 -9.98
CA ILE A 173 3.08 0.38 -8.87
C ILE A 173 3.81 1.72 -8.91
N THR A 174 5.12 1.69 -9.18
CA THR A 174 5.92 2.91 -9.34
C THR A 174 5.38 3.79 -10.47
N GLU A 175 5.08 3.21 -11.63
CA GLU A 175 4.47 3.90 -12.77
C GLU A 175 3.08 4.45 -12.43
N TYR A 176 2.25 3.68 -11.74
CA TYR A 176 0.92 4.13 -11.31
C TYR A 176 1.03 5.36 -10.39
N ILE A 177 1.92 5.30 -9.40
CA ILE A 177 2.14 6.41 -8.48
C ILE A 177 2.70 7.63 -9.22
N GLN A 178 3.65 7.46 -10.15
CA GLN A 178 4.19 8.56 -10.96
C GLN A 178 3.10 9.22 -11.82
N LYS A 179 2.24 8.43 -12.46
CA LYS A 179 1.10 8.94 -13.25
C LYS A 179 0.11 9.69 -12.36
N ALA A 180 -0.24 9.14 -11.20
CA ALA A 180 -1.12 9.80 -10.24
C ALA A 180 -0.52 11.13 -9.73
N ALA A 181 0.78 11.14 -9.41
CA ALA A 181 1.48 12.36 -9.00
C ALA A 181 1.49 13.43 -10.09
N PHE A 182 1.68 13.04 -11.35
CA PHE A 182 1.66 13.95 -12.48
C PHE A 182 0.26 14.53 -12.71
N ALA A 183 -0.79 13.70 -12.66
CA ALA A 183 -2.18 14.15 -12.78
C ALA A 183 -2.53 15.17 -11.68
N LEU A 184 -2.17 14.87 -10.42
CA LEU A 184 -2.41 15.77 -9.29
C LEU A 184 -1.70 17.13 -9.46
N ARG A 185 -0.46 17.12 -9.98
CA ARG A 185 0.26 18.37 -10.29
C ARG A 185 -0.41 19.17 -11.39
N GLN A 186 -0.87 18.50 -12.45
CA GLN A 186 -1.57 19.16 -13.54
C GLN A 186 -2.89 19.79 -13.07
N GLU A 187 -3.65 19.07 -12.25
CA GLU A 187 -4.88 19.57 -11.65
C GLU A 187 -4.62 20.78 -10.75
N ALA A 188 -3.61 20.72 -9.87
CA ALA A 188 -3.24 21.85 -9.02
C ALA A 188 -2.82 23.10 -9.81
N VAL A 189 -2.09 22.93 -10.92
CA VAL A 189 -1.72 24.04 -11.81
C VAL A 189 -2.94 24.61 -12.53
N GLN A 190 -3.88 23.76 -12.95
CA GLN A 190 -5.12 24.21 -13.59
C GLN A 190 -6.04 24.94 -12.61
N ALA A 191 -6.19 24.43 -11.38
CA ALA A 191 -6.95 25.06 -10.31
C ALA A 191 -6.40 26.45 -9.99
N LYS A 192 -5.08 26.60 -9.80
CA LYS A 192 -4.46 27.93 -9.59
C LYS A 192 -4.69 28.89 -10.76
N LYS A 193 -4.60 28.40 -12.00
CA LYS A 193 -4.89 29.22 -13.20
C LYS A 193 -6.35 29.60 -13.32
N GLU A 194 -7.26 28.81 -12.78
CA GLU A 194 -8.68 29.11 -12.75
C GLU A 194 -9.01 30.11 -11.64
N GLU A 195 -8.45 29.91 -10.45
CA GLU A 195 -8.57 30.83 -9.31
C GLU A 195 -8.06 32.24 -9.66
N MET A 196 -6.86 32.34 -10.25
CA MET A 196 -6.34 33.64 -10.72
C MET A 196 -7.26 34.29 -11.75
N ARG A 197 -7.86 33.51 -12.66
CA ARG A 197 -8.83 34.05 -13.65
C ARG A 197 -10.14 34.48 -13.02
N ARG A 198 -10.59 33.80 -11.96
CA ARG A 198 -11.80 34.20 -11.20
C ARG A 198 -11.54 35.48 -10.43
N LEU A 199 -10.39 35.59 -9.75
CA LEU A 199 -10.00 36.81 -9.04
C LEU A 199 -9.81 38.01 -9.99
N GLU A 200 -9.19 37.82 -11.15
CA GLU A 200 -9.10 38.86 -12.18
C GLU A 200 -10.49 39.31 -12.65
N LYS A 201 -11.44 38.39 -12.83
CA LYS A 201 -12.83 38.70 -13.19
C LYS A 201 -13.56 39.48 -12.09
N GLU A 202 -13.40 39.06 -10.83
CA GLU A 202 -14.01 39.74 -9.68
C GLU A 202 -13.42 41.13 -9.45
N GLN A 203 -12.11 41.31 -9.67
CA GLN A 203 -11.48 42.64 -9.61
C GLN A 203 -11.98 43.55 -10.72
N MET A 204 -12.09 43.05 -11.95
CA MET A 204 -12.63 43.83 -13.07
C MET A 204 -14.11 44.19 -12.91
N TYR A 205 -14.90 43.34 -12.25
CA TYR A 205 -16.31 43.64 -11.93
C TYR A 205 -16.47 44.72 -10.86
N LYS A 206 -15.46 44.88 -9.99
CA LYS A 206 -15.43 45.93 -8.95
C LYS A 206 -14.80 47.25 -9.42
N GLU A 207 -14.17 47.27 -10.60
CA GLU A 207 -13.57 48.47 -11.17
C GLU A 207 -14.68 49.39 -11.73
N GLU A 208 -14.78 50.62 -11.23
CA GLU A 208 -15.86 51.58 -11.58
C GLU A 208 -15.66 52.29 -12.94
N ASP A 209 -14.54 52.07 -13.64
CA ASP A 209 -14.20 52.74 -14.90
C ASP A 209 -14.69 51.96 -16.15
N PRO A 210 -15.71 52.46 -16.88
CA PRO A 210 -16.38 51.75 -17.97
C PRO A 210 -15.49 51.52 -19.22
N GLU A 211 -14.45 52.34 -19.43
CA GLU A 211 -13.54 52.12 -20.58
C GLU A 211 -12.58 50.95 -20.35
N LYS A 212 -12.10 50.77 -19.13
CA LYS A 212 -11.21 49.65 -18.78
C LYS A 212 -11.92 48.31 -18.91
N GLN A 213 -13.20 48.26 -18.52
CA GLN A 213 -14.02 47.06 -18.64
C GLN A 213 -14.20 46.65 -20.11
N ARG A 214 -14.54 47.59 -21.01
CA ARG A 214 -14.68 47.33 -22.45
C ARG A 214 -13.38 46.83 -23.09
N ARG A 215 -12.23 47.41 -22.74
CA ARG A 215 -10.92 46.95 -23.25
C ARG A 215 -10.58 45.54 -22.78
N TRP A 216 -10.96 45.18 -21.56
CA TRP A 216 -10.74 43.85 -21.00
C TRP A 216 -11.64 42.78 -21.65
N GLU A 217 -12.92 43.07 -21.84
CA GLU A 217 -13.88 42.16 -22.50
C GLU A 217 -13.49 41.85 -23.96
N LEU A 218 -13.07 42.88 -24.73
CA LEU A 218 -12.57 42.70 -26.09
C LEU A 218 -11.32 41.80 -26.14
N LYS A 219 -10.47 41.87 -25.10
CA LYS A 219 -9.25 41.05 -24.99
C LYS A 219 -9.56 39.60 -24.60
N GLU A 220 -10.53 39.37 -23.72
CA GLU A 220 -11.06 38.03 -23.40
C GLU A 220 -11.71 37.38 -24.62
N ALA A 221 -12.60 38.11 -25.33
CA ALA A 221 -13.26 37.62 -26.54
C ALA A 221 -12.25 37.17 -27.62
N LYS A 222 -11.17 37.93 -27.82
CA LYS A 222 -10.07 37.53 -28.73
C LYS A 222 -9.32 36.29 -28.25
N ARG A 223 -9.15 36.09 -26.94
CA ARG A 223 -8.50 34.89 -26.36
C ARG A 223 -9.39 33.65 -26.50
N GLU A 224 -10.69 33.78 -26.28
CA GLU A 224 -11.65 32.69 -26.44
C GLU A 224 -11.81 32.26 -27.89
N GLN A 225 -11.90 33.22 -28.82
CA GLN A 225 -11.93 32.91 -30.25
C GLN A 225 -10.67 32.17 -30.73
N LYS A 226 -9.50 32.47 -30.16
CA LYS A 226 -8.26 31.72 -30.47
C LYS A 226 -8.31 30.30 -29.89
N LYS A 227 -8.82 30.11 -28.67
CA LYS A 227 -8.97 28.79 -28.04
C LYS A 227 -10.00 27.91 -28.74
N SER A 228 -11.14 28.47 -29.15
CA SER A 228 -12.18 27.73 -29.87
C SER A 228 -11.69 27.26 -31.25
N LYS A 229 -11.01 28.14 -32.00
CA LYS A 229 -10.39 27.80 -33.29
C LYS A 229 -9.36 26.67 -33.18
N LEU A 230 -8.60 26.59 -32.09
CA LEU A 230 -7.64 25.50 -31.84
C LEU A 230 -8.33 24.17 -31.48
N ARG A 231 -9.42 24.20 -30.71
CA ARG A 231 -10.20 22.98 -30.36
C ARG A 231 -10.87 22.35 -31.58
N VAL A 232 -11.46 23.17 -32.46
CA VAL A 232 -12.10 22.68 -33.70
C VAL A 232 -11.09 22.00 -34.63
N LYS A 233 -9.83 22.47 -34.67
CA LYS A 233 -8.76 21.84 -35.44
C LYS A 233 -8.36 20.46 -34.90
N GLN A 234 -8.31 20.28 -33.57
CA GLN A 234 -7.96 18.99 -32.97
C GLN A 234 -9.06 17.94 -33.14
N LEU A 235 -10.33 18.35 -33.20
CA LEU A 235 -11.46 17.44 -33.43
C LEU A 235 -11.48 16.90 -34.87
N ARG A 236 -11.16 17.74 -35.88
CA ARG A 236 -11.10 17.30 -37.29
C ARG A 236 -9.99 16.28 -37.59
N VAL A 237 -8.91 16.26 -36.80
CA VAL A 237 -7.77 15.34 -37.00
C VAL A 237 -8.00 13.98 -36.34
N LYS A 238 -8.89 13.87 -35.34
CA LYS A 238 -9.25 12.60 -34.69
C LYS A 238 -10.38 11.83 -35.40
N SER A 239 -11.00 12.44 -36.41
CA SER A 239 -12.15 11.90 -37.15
C SER A 239 -11.82 11.47 -38.58
N MET A 240 -10.54 11.36 -38.93
CA MET A 240 -10.01 10.65 -40.10
C MET A 240 -9.17 9.50 -39.60
#